data_AF-A0A438C3S3-F1
#
_entry.id   AF-A0A438C3S3-F1
#
_cell.length_a   1.000
_cell.length_b   1.000
_cell.length_c   1.000
_cell.angle_alpha   90.00
_cell.angle_beta   90.00
_cell.angle_gamma   90.00
#
_symmetry.space_group_name_H-M   'P 1'
#
loop_
_entity.id
_entity.type
_entity.pdbx_description
1 polymer ?
#
loop_
_entity_poly.entity_id
_entity_poly.type
_entity_poly.pdbx_seq_one_letter_code
_entity_poly.pdbx_strand_id
1 'polypeptide(L)'
;MSAKFDALLRNGTWDLVPSHPTQNLVGCKWIFRTKYLPNGSIDRYKARLVAKGFHQRPGIDYSETFSPVIKPTTVRLVLSLAVSQGWSLRQLDVNNAFLQGTLTEDVFMSQPPGFIDRDHPHHICKLRKAIYGLKQAPRAWYHELRQFLLQFGFINSIADTSLFIFNNHGTILYLLVYVDDIIITGNNVEAAQTFIQQLSQRFSLKDLGPLTYFLGVEVTSHTNGLFLSQRKYIADLLNRTHMTEAKPAPTPLATSPILTLQSGTPLSDPTEYRTVVGSLQYLSLTRPDIAYTVNKLSQFMHQPTSDHWNAVKRLLRYLCGTLDHGITLHRTSPLALHAFSDSDWAGNKDDFTSTSAYIIYLGHNPISWSSKKQRTVARSSTKAEYRSVASTAAEIRWICSLLTELGVTLPQQPAIYCDNVGATNLCSNPVFHSRMKHVALDYHFIREQV
;
A
#
# COMPACT_ATOMS: atom_id res chain seq x y z
N MET A 1 -26.86 16.02 -5.21
CA MET A 1 -27.25 14.83 -4.42
C MET A 1 -28.14 13.89 -5.23
N SER A 2 -29.15 14.41 -5.92
CA SER A 2 -30.13 13.63 -6.72
C SER A 2 -29.48 12.64 -7.68
N ALA A 3 -28.55 13.08 -8.55
CA ALA A 3 -27.86 12.17 -9.47
C ALA A 3 -27.16 10.96 -8.78
N LYS A 4 -26.68 11.14 -7.55
CA LYS A 4 -26.07 10.05 -6.76
C LYS A 4 -27.14 9.17 -6.12
N PHE A 5 -28.24 9.75 -5.66
CA PHE A 5 -29.40 9.00 -5.16
C PHE A 5 -30.03 8.14 -6.27
N ASP A 6 -30.23 8.70 -7.45
CA ASP A 6 -30.75 7.97 -8.62
C ASP A 6 -29.81 6.82 -9.01
N ALA A 7 -28.50 7.01 -8.88
CA ALA A 7 -27.54 5.92 -9.10
C ALA A 7 -27.65 4.81 -8.05
N LEU A 8 -28.03 5.12 -6.81
CA LEU A 8 -28.28 4.10 -5.78
C LEU A 8 -29.56 3.31 -6.10
N LEU A 9 -30.63 4.00 -6.52
CA LEU A 9 -31.88 3.36 -6.92
C LEU A 9 -31.71 2.48 -8.17
N ARG A 10 -31.02 2.96 -9.21
CA ARG A 10 -30.73 2.17 -10.43
C ARG A 10 -29.94 0.89 -10.16
N ASN A 11 -29.10 0.88 -9.14
CA ASN A 11 -28.35 -0.31 -8.74
C ASN A 11 -29.13 -1.25 -7.82
N GLY A 12 -30.40 -0.96 -7.52
CA GLY A 12 -31.20 -1.74 -6.57
C GLY A 12 -30.54 -1.81 -5.20
N THR A 13 -29.98 -0.68 -4.72
CA THR A 13 -29.10 -0.70 -3.53
C THR A 13 -29.83 -1.18 -2.28
N TRP A 14 -31.13 -0.92 -2.16
CA TRP A 14 -31.95 -1.35 -1.02
C TRP A 14 -33.41 -1.54 -1.41
N ASP A 15 -34.11 -2.30 -0.59
CA ASP A 15 -35.57 -2.35 -0.56
C ASP A 15 -36.08 -1.52 0.62
N LEU A 16 -37.22 -0.84 0.44
CA LEU A 16 -37.86 -0.09 1.50
C LEU A 16 -38.81 -1.01 2.27
N VAL A 17 -38.56 -1.22 3.57
CA VAL A 17 -39.31 -2.18 4.41
C VAL A 17 -39.79 -1.54 5.71
N PRO A 18 -40.88 -2.04 6.33
CA PRO A 18 -41.29 -1.62 7.66
C PRO A 18 -40.17 -1.83 8.68
N SER A 19 -40.03 -0.88 9.62
CA SER A 19 -39.06 -1.02 10.70
C SER A 19 -39.53 -2.01 11.76
N HIS A 20 -38.59 -2.77 12.34
CA HIS A 20 -38.85 -3.69 13.44
C HIS A 20 -37.94 -3.41 14.64
N PRO A 21 -38.43 -3.42 15.89
CA PRO A 21 -37.65 -3.06 17.08
C PRO A 21 -36.39 -3.91 17.32
N THR A 22 -36.34 -5.13 16.78
CA THR A 22 -35.21 -6.06 16.95
C THR A 22 -34.07 -5.81 15.96
N GLN A 23 -34.24 -4.92 14.97
CA GLN A 23 -33.24 -4.63 13.96
C GLN A 23 -32.23 -3.60 14.48
N ASN A 24 -30.94 -3.81 14.18
CA ASN A 24 -29.95 -2.77 14.40
C ASN A 24 -30.03 -1.74 13.26
N LEU A 25 -30.34 -0.48 13.59
CA LEU A 25 -30.49 0.58 12.59
C LEU A 25 -29.18 1.32 12.38
N VAL A 26 -28.59 1.15 11.20
CA VAL A 26 -27.39 1.88 10.78
C VAL A 26 -27.79 3.25 10.24
N GLY A 27 -27.23 4.33 10.80
CA GLY A 27 -27.47 5.66 10.27
C GLY A 27 -26.70 5.90 8.98
N CYS A 28 -27.03 6.96 8.23
CA CYS A 28 -26.23 7.38 7.08
C CYS A 28 -26.05 8.90 7.04
N LYS A 29 -25.10 9.38 6.22
CA LYS A 29 -24.87 10.81 5.97
C LYS A 29 -24.34 11.05 4.57
N TRP A 30 -24.56 12.26 4.05
CA TRP A 30 -23.93 12.72 2.83
C TRP A 30 -22.53 13.29 3.13
N ILE A 31 -21.55 12.88 2.33
CA ILE A 31 -20.21 13.44 2.32
C ILE A 31 -20.00 14.15 0.98
N PHE A 32 -19.52 15.39 1.04
CA PHE A 32 -19.27 16.24 -0.12
C PHE A 32 -17.77 16.45 -0.31
N ARG A 33 -17.32 16.41 -1.56
CA ARG A 33 -15.94 16.70 -1.92
C ARG A 33 -15.90 17.41 -3.27
N THR A 34 -15.24 18.56 -3.31
CA THR A 34 -14.92 19.26 -4.55
C THR A 34 -13.70 18.59 -5.19
N LYS A 35 -13.81 18.29 -6.49
CA LYS A 35 -12.69 17.87 -7.33
C LYS A 35 -12.23 19.09 -8.12
N TYR A 36 -10.92 19.24 -8.26
CA TYR A 36 -10.29 20.35 -8.95
C TYR A 36 -9.50 19.82 -10.15
N LEU A 37 -9.49 20.58 -11.22
CA LEU A 37 -8.60 20.40 -12.36
C LEU A 37 -7.15 20.76 -11.97
N PRO A 38 -6.13 20.35 -12.75
CA PRO A 38 -4.74 20.69 -12.48
C PRO A 38 -4.47 22.20 -12.37
N ASN A 39 -5.25 23.03 -13.06
CA ASN A 39 -5.17 24.50 -13.01
C ASN A 39 -5.86 25.13 -11.77
N GLY A 40 -6.36 24.32 -10.84
CA GLY A 40 -7.04 24.78 -9.61
C GLY A 40 -8.52 25.14 -9.77
N SER A 41 -9.07 25.13 -10.99
CA SER A 41 -10.51 25.32 -11.20
C SER A 41 -11.33 24.09 -10.80
N ILE A 42 -12.64 24.25 -10.56
CA ILE A 42 -13.50 23.15 -10.13
C ILE A 42 -13.79 22.21 -11.30
N ASP A 43 -13.40 20.94 -11.16
CA ASP A 43 -13.76 19.85 -12.07
C ASP A 43 -15.22 19.43 -11.83
N ARG A 44 -15.55 19.05 -10.58
CA ARG A 44 -16.91 18.62 -10.21
C ARG A 44 -17.15 18.59 -8.71
N TYR A 45 -18.41 18.71 -8.32
CA TYR A 45 -18.87 18.44 -6.96
C TYR A 45 -19.26 16.97 -6.81
N LYS A 46 -18.57 16.24 -5.92
CA LYS A 46 -18.84 14.81 -5.64
C LYS A 46 -19.63 14.69 -4.34
N ALA A 47 -20.81 14.07 -4.40
CA ALA A 47 -21.58 13.66 -3.23
C ALA A 47 -21.49 12.13 -3.07
N ARG A 48 -21.39 11.64 -1.84
CA ARG A 48 -21.43 10.21 -1.48
C ARG A 48 -22.37 10.01 -0.32
N LEU A 49 -23.31 9.09 -0.44
CA LEU A 49 -24.02 8.56 0.71
C LEU A 49 -23.11 7.57 1.42
N VAL A 50 -22.94 7.74 2.73
CA VAL A 50 -22.03 6.95 3.54
C VAL A 50 -22.77 6.43 4.77
N ALA A 51 -22.79 5.12 4.96
CA ALA A 51 -23.26 4.49 6.18
C ALA A 51 -22.38 4.88 7.37
N LYS A 52 -22.99 5.05 8.53
CA LYS A 52 -22.30 5.21 9.81
C LYS A 52 -21.87 3.82 10.30
N GLY A 53 -20.83 3.24 9.68
CA GLY A 53 -20.36 1.89 10.00
C GLY A 53 -19.98 1.65 11.47
N PHE A 54 -19.71 2.70 12.24
CA PHE A 54 -19.51 2.60 13.69
C PHE A 54 -20.79 2.23 14.46
N HIS A 55 -21.97 2.31 13.84
CA HIS A 55 -23.22 1.74 14.38
C HIS A 55 -23.36 0.24 14.09
N GLN A 56 -22.54 -0.35 13.21
CA GLN A 56 -22.62 -1.79 12.90
C GLN A 56 -21.97 -2.62 14.02
N ARG A 57 -22.63 -3.72 14.34
CA ARG A 57 -22.26 -4.70 15.36
C ARG A 57 -21.76 -6.00 14.71
N PRO A 58 -20.56 -6.48 15.08
CA PRO A 58 -20.07 -7.79 14.63
C PRO A 58 -21.02 -8.91 15.07
N GLY A 59 -21.22 -9.91 14.20
CA GLY A 59 -22.13 -11.03 14.42
C GLY A 59 -23.61 -10.71 14.19
N ILE A 60 -23.95 -9.45 13.93
CA ILE A 60 -25.32 -9.01 13.59
C ILE A 60 -25.32 -8.44 12.17
N ASP A 61 -24.61 -7.33 11.93
CA ASP A 61 -24.63 -6.63 10.64
C ASP A 61 -23.51 -7.08 9.68
N TYR A 62 -22.52 -7.80 10.21
CA TYR A 62 -21.40 -8.36 9.45
C TYR A 62 -20.72 -9.47 10.23
N SER A 63 -20.16 -10.42 9.49
CA SER A 63 -19.31 -11.49 10.04
C SER A 63 -17.83 -11.18 9.81
N GLU A 64 -17.46 -10.91 8.56
CA GLU A 64 -16.08 -10.69 8.12
C GLU A 64 -15.93 -9.36 7.39
N THR A 65 -14.82 -8.66 7.65
CA THR A 65 -14.55 -7.34 7.06
C THR A 65 -13.28 -7.30 6.22
N PHE A 66 -12.46 -8.35 6.29
CA PHE A 66 -11.16 -8.37 5.63
C PHE A 66 -11.32 -8.38 4.11
N SER A 67 -10.66 -7.41 3.48
CA SER A 67 -10.46 -7.31 2.04
C SER A 67 -8.98 -7.10 1.77
N PRO A 68 -8.36 -7.88 0.88
CA PRO A 68 -6.96 -7.71 0.56
C PRO A 68 -6.72 -6.44 -0.26
N VAL A 69 -5.47 -5.96 -0.20
CA VAL A 69 -4.96 -4.86 -1.03
C VAL A 69 -3.60 -5.27 -1.58
N ILE A 70 -3.34 -4.90 -2.84
CA ILE A 70 -2.08 -5.21 -3.51
C ILE A 70 -0.90 -4.57 -2.75
N LYS A 71 0.17 -5.33 -2.57
CA LYS A 71 1.38 -4.82 -1.92
C LYS A 71 2.18 -3.93 -2.89
N PRO A 72 2.80 -2.84 -2.40
CA PRO A 72 3.70 -2.02 -3.21
C PRO A 72 4.85 -2.80 -3.86
N THR A 73 5.37 -3.83 -3.18
CA THR A 73 6.40 -4.72 -3.73
C THR A 73 5.88 -5.47 -4.95
N THR A 74 4.66 -6.02 -4.91
CA THR A 74 4.02 -6.70 -6.05
C THR A 74 3.85 -5.74 -7.22
N VAL A 75 3.39 -4.51 -6.96
CA VAL A 75 3.24 -3.47 -7.99
C VAL A 75 4.58 -3.20 -8.65
N ARG A 76 5.63 -2.86 -7.90
CA ARG A 76 6.97 -2.56 -8.45
C ARG A 76 7.57 -3.75 -9.19
N LEU A 77 7.35 -4.97 -8.70
CA LEU A 77 7.81 -6.19 -9.36
C LEU A 77 7.14 -6.37 -10.73
N VAL A 78 5.80 -6.31 -10.79
CA VAL A 78 5.08 -6.49 -12.05
C VAL A 78 5.36 -5.34 -13.02
N LEU A 79 5.47 -4.10 -12.54
CA LEU A 79 5.90 -2.98 -13.38
C LEU A 79 7.31 -3.21 -13.95
N SER A 80 8.26 -3.69 -13.13
CA SER A 80 9.61 -4.02 -13.60
C SER A 80 9.57 -5.08 -14.70
N LEU A 81 8.78 -6.15 -14.52
CA LEU A 81 8.64 -7.21 -15.52
C LEU A 81 8.00 -6.68 -16.81
N ALA A 82 6.89 -5.94 -16.70
CA ALA A 82 6.20 -5.36 -17.85
C ALA A 82 7.13 -4.44 -18.66
N VAL A 83 7.92 -3.61 -17.98
CA VAL A 83 8.86 -2.68 -18.61
C VAL A 83 10.00 -3.41 -19.31
N SER A 84 10.59 -4.43 -18.67
CA SER A 84 11.65 -5.24 -19.27
C SER A 84 11.17 -6.07 -20.45
N GLN A 85 9.92 -6.51 -20.46
CA GLN A 85 9.31 -7.27 -21.54
C GLN A 85 8.63 -6.39 -22.61
N GLY A 86 8.62 -5.07 -22.45
CA GLY A 86 7.98 -4.14 -23.38
C GLY A 86 6.45 -4.24 -23.41
N TRP A 87 5.83 -4.74 -22.35
CA TRP A 87 4.38 -4.89 -22.25
C TRP A 87 3.69 -3.55 -21.98
N SER A 88 2.47 -3.43 -22.51
CA SER A 88 1.63 -2.27 -22.23
C SER A 88 1.11 -2.29 -20.79
N LEU A 89 0.99 -1.10 -20.19
CA LEU A 89 0.43 -0.89 -18.87
C LEU A 89 -0.84 -0.06 -19.02
N ARG A 90 -1.99 -0.67 -18.77
CA ARG A 90 -3.30 -0.01 -18.87
C ARG A 90 -3.90 0.12 -17.48
N GLN A 91 -4.45 1.29 -17.19
CA GLN A 91 -5.08 1.61 -15.92
C GLN A 91 -6.60 1.67 -16.10
N LEU A 92 -7.32 1.07 -15.16
CA LEU A 92 -8.77 1.03 -15.13
C LEU A 92 -9.27 1.54 -13.76
N ASP A 93 -10.42 2.19 -13.75
CA ASP A 93 -11.11 2.68 -12.54
C ASP A 93 -12.55 2.17 -12.51
N VAL A 94 -12.95 1.50 -11.42
CA VAL A 94 -14.31 1.02 -11.25
C VAL A 94 -15.18 2.08 -10.58
N ASN A 95 -16.18 2.56 -11.31
CA ASN A 95 -17.12 3.54 -10.80
C ASN A 95 -17.97 2.94 -9.68
N ASN A 96 -17.91 3.59 -8.51
CA ASN A 96 -18.69 3.20 -7.33
C ASN A 96 -18.51 1.71 -6.99
N ALA A 97 -17.28 1.21 -7.01
CA ALA A 97 -16.93 -0.20 -6.78
C ALA A 97 -17.76 -0.90 -5.69
N PHE A 98 -17.94 -0.26 -4.52
CA PHE A 98 -18.73 -0.86 -3.44
C PHE A 98 -20.20 -1.13 -3.79
N LEU A 99 -20.83 -0.30 -4.64
CA LEU A 99 -22.21 -0.53 -5.09
C LEU A 99 -22.36 -1.75 -5.99
N GLN A 100 -21.25 -2.25 -6.56
CA GLN A 100 -21.24 -3.48 -7.33
C GLN A 100 -21.26 -4.71 -6.41
N GLY A 101 -20.77 -4.56 -5.17
CA GLY A 101 -20.74 -5.57 -4.11
C GLY A 101 -22.13 -5.95 -3.63
N THR A 102 -22.49 -7.23 -3.70
CA THR A 102 -23.73 -7.75 -3.09
C THR A 102 -23.50 -8.02 -1.60
N LEU A 103 -24.46 -7.62 -0.76
CA LEU A 103 -24.45 -7.97 0.67
C LEU A 103 -25.15 -9.29 0.89
N THR A 104 -24.51 -10.17 1.66
CA THR A 104 -25.10 -11.43 2.11
C THR A 104 -25.83 -11.28 3.45
N GLU A 105 -25.36 -10.36 4.29
CA GLU A 105 -25.96 -10.06 5.59
C GLU A 105 -27.11 -9.06 5.48
N ASP A 106 -28.07 -9.17 6.40
CA ASP A 106 -29.17 -8.23 6.53
C ASP A 106 -28.68 -6.96 7.25
N VAL A 107 -28.43 -5.90 6.47
CA VAL A 107 -28.09 -4.58 7.00
C VAL A 107 -29.24 -3.62 6.79
N PHE A 108 -29.75 -3.06 7.88
CA PHE A 108 -30.83 -2.08 7.85
C PHE A 108 -30.27 -0.67 8.06
N MET A 109 -30.61 0.25 7.16
CA MET A 109 -30.13 1.61 7.17
C MET A 109 -31.29 2.61 7.24
N SER A 110 -31.11 3.70 7.98
CA SER A 110 -32.05 4.83 7.92
C SER A 110 -32.16 5.39 6.50
N GLN A 111 -33.34 5.88 6.13
CA GLN A 111 -33.50 6.54 4.83
C GLN A 111 -32.51 7.71 4.68
N PRO A 112 -31.98 7.96 3.47
CA PRO A 112 -31.01 9.03 3.25
C PRO A 112 -31.59 10.40 3.62
N PRO A 113 -30.88 11.23 4.41
CA PRO A 113 -31.36 12.58 4.73
C PRO A 113 -31.66 13.38 3.45
N GLY A 114 -32.83 14.01 3.41
CA GLY A 114 -33.32 14.76 2.25
C GLY A 114 -34.01 13.92 1.15
N PHE A 115 -34.06 12.59 1.29
CA PHE A 115 -34.70 11.66 0.36
C PHE A 115 -35.56 10.62 1.12
N ILE A 116 -36.31 11.09 2.13
CA ILE A 116 -37.28 10.26 2.84
C ILE A 116 -38.51 10.07 1.95
N ASP A 117 -38.95 8.83 1.82
CA ASP A 117 -40.17 8.46 1.10
C ASP A 117 -41.40 9.08 1.74
N ARG A 118 -42.25 9.72 0.93
CA ARG A 118 -43.42 10.47 1.43
C ARG A 118 -44.55 9.54 1.87
N ASP A 119 -44.70 8.41 1.20
CA ASP A 119 -45.76 7.44 1.46
C ASP A 119 -45.36 6.50 2.61
N HIS A 120 -44.04 6.31 2.82
CA HIS A 120 -43.47 5.42 3.81
C HIS A 120 -42.40 6.11 4.69
N PRO A 121 -42.74 7.17 5.46
CA PRO A 121 -41.77 7.98 6.20
C PRO A 121 -41.05 7.22 7.33
N HIS A 122 -41.67 6.16 7.85
CA HIS A 122 -41.14 5.34 8.95
C HIS A 122 -40.49 4.02 8.49
N HIS A 123 -40.46 3.76 7.18
CA HIS A 123 -39.76 2.62 6.64
C HIS A 123 -38.24 2.84 6.68
N ILE A 124 -37.51 1.75 6.55
CA ILE A 124 -36.05 1.71 6.54
C ILE A 124 -35.53 0.98 5.30
N CYS A 125 -34.30 1.27 4.93
CA CYS A 125 -33.63 0.67 3.77
C CYS A 125 -33.00 -0.66 4.19
N LYS A 126 -33.52 -1.80 3.71
CA LYS A 126 -32.82 -3.09 3.76
C LYS A 126 -31.81 -3.14 2.61
N LEU A 127 -30.52 -3.01 2.93
CA LEU A 127 -29.48 -2.94 1.91
C LEU A 127 -29.30 -4.29 1.20
N ARG A 128 -29.25 -4.25 -0.13
CA ARG A 128 -28.90 -5.37 -1.02
C ARG A 128 -27.49 -5.24 -1.58
N LYS A 129 -27.04 -4.01 -1.78
CA LYS A 129 -25.69 -3.68 -2.23
C LYS A 129 -24.90 -2.98 -1.14
N ALA A 130 -23.60 -3.20 -1.13
CA ALA A 130 -22.72 -2.55 -0.18
C ALA A 130 -22.60 -1.06 -0.53
N ILE A 131 -22.51 -0.21 0.50
CA ILE A 131 -22.28 1.23 0.32
C ILE A 131 -21.06 1.68 1.09
N TYR A 132 -20.53 2.85 0.73
CA TYR A 132 -19.43 3.47 1.46
C TYR A 132 -19.75 3.56 2.95
N GLY A 133 -18.76 3.30 3.80
CA GLY A 133 -18.89 3.40 5.24
C GLY A 133 -19.36 2.12 5.93
N LEU A 134 -19.88 1.12 5.21
CA LEU A 134 -20.06 -0.21 5.78
C LEU A 134 -18.71 -0.89 5.97
N LYS A 135 -18.56 -1.64 7.07
CA LYS A 135 -17.31 -2.32 7.43
C LYS A 135 -16.94 -3.45 6.44
N GLN A 136 -17.94 -4.12 5.87
CA GLN A 136 -17.75 -5.23 4.92
C GLN A 136 -17.77 -4.80 3.44
N ALA A 137 -17.98 -3.51 3.13
CA ALA A 137 -18.12 -3.06 1.74
C ALA A 137 -16.91 -3.37 0.84
N PRO A 138 -15.65 -3.20 1.30
CA PRO A 138 -14.49 -3.59 0.49
C PRO A 138 -14.47 -5.09 0.18
N ARG A 139 -14.85 -5.92 1.16
CA ARG A 139 -14.91 -7.38 1.01
C ARG A 139 -15.95 -7.80 -0.01
N ALA A 140 -17.17 -7.25 0.08
CA ALA A 140 -18.26 -7.55 -0.85
C ALA A 140 -17.87 -7.21 -2.29
N TRP A 141 -17.22 -6.05 -2.51
CA TRP A 141 -16.70 -5.67 -3.81
C TRP A 141 -15.62 -6.64 -4.30
N TYR A 142 -14.60 -6.91 -3.48
CA TYR A 142 -13.52 -7.82 -3.85
C TYR A 142 -14.04 -9.21 -4.21
N HIS A 143 -15.04 -9.71 -3.47
CA HIS A 143 -15.63 -11.02 -3.74
C HIS A 143 -16.31 -11.10 -5.11
N GLU A 144 -17.15 -10.11 -5.46
CA GLU A 144 -17.80 -10.01 -6.77
C GLU A 144 -16.78 -9.94 -7.91
N LEU A 145 -15.77 -9.08 -7.78
CA LEU A 145 -14.71 -8.97 -8.77
C LEU A 145 -13.95 -10.30 -8.91
N ARG A 146 -13.51 -10.88 -7.78
CA ARG A 146 -12.78 -12.15 -7.76
C ARG A 146 -13.58 -13.26 -8.44
N GLN A 147 -14.86 -13.41 -8.14
CA GLN A 147 -15.69 -14.45 -8.76
C GLN A 147 -15.72 -14.30 -10.30
N PHE A 148 -15.93 -13.08 -10.79
CA PHE A 148 -15.89 -12.79 -12.22
C PHE A 148 -14.53 -13.13 -12.85
N LEU A 149 -13.43 -12.74 -12.21
CA LEU A 149 -12.07 -13.01 -12.70
C LEU A 149 -11.79 -14.51 -12.79
N LEU A 150 -12.19 -15.27 -11.76
CA LEU A 150 -12.02 -16.73 -11.76
C LEU A 150 -12.85 -17.41 -12.86
N GLN A 151 -14.09 -16.96 -13.08
CA GLN A 151 -14.95 -17.46 -14.16
C GLN A 151 -14.37 -17.18 -15.56
N PHE A 152 -13.69 -16.03 -15.72
CA PHE A 152 -12.99 -15.71 -16.96
C PHE A 152 -11.75 -16.59 -17.19
N GLY A 153 -11.19 -17.19 -16.14
CA GLY A 153 -10.02 -18.07 -16.19
C GLY A 153 -8.75 -17.47 -15.57
N PHE A 154 -8.84 -16.35 -14.86
CA PHE A 154 -7.73 -15.90 -14.02
C PHE A 154 -7.58 -16.83 -12.81
N ILE A 155 -6.35 -16.95 -12.31
CA ILE A 155 -6.01 -17.60 -11.06
C ILE A 155 -5.58 -16.51 -10.07
N ASN A 156 -6.07 -16.62 -8.84
CA ASN A 156 -5.66 -15.73 -7.77
C ASN A 156 -4.25 -16.11 -7.30
N SER A 157 -3.34 -15.14 -7.20
CA SER A 157 -2.01 -15.38 -6.60
C SER A 157 -2.16 -15.73 -5.11
N ILE A 158 -1.33 -16.66 -4.64
CA ILE A 158 -1.23 -17.05 -3.23
C ILE A 158 -0.29 -16.08 -2.49
N ALA A 159 0.82 -15.70 -3.13
CA ALA A 159 1.77 -14.74 -2.58
C ALA A 159 1.15 -13.34 -2.35
N ASP A 160 0.28 -12.88 -3.26
CA ASP A 160 -0.49 -11.64 -3.11
C ASP A 160 -1.93 -11.82 -3.62
N THR A 161 -2.89 -11.89 -2.70
CA THR A 161 -4.29 -12.18 -3.04
C THR A 161 -4.97 -11.12 -3.92
N SER A 162 -4.39 -9.93 -4.05
CA SER A 162 -4.90 -8.87 -4.92
C SER A 162 -4.28 -8.86 -6.32
N LEU A 163 -3.41 -9.83 -6.63
CA LEU A 163 -2.89 -10.11 -7.96
C LEU A 163 -3.62 -11.31 -8.57
N PHE A 164 -4.04 -11.15 -9.83
CA PHE A 164 -4.63 -12.21 -10.63
C PHE A 164 -3.79 -12.47 -11.87
N ILE A 165 -3.61 -13.75 -12.18
CA ILE A 165 -2.73 -14.22 -13.25
C ILE A 165 -3.57 -15.03 -14.23
N PHE A 166 -3.57 -14.62 -15.49
CA PHE A 166 -4.11 -15.38 -16.60
C PHE A 166 -2.94 -15.94 -17.40
N ASN A 167 -2.92 -17.26 -17.60
CA ASN A 167 -1.96 -17.91 -18.46
C ASN A 167 -2.68 -19.01 -19.25
N ASN A 168 -2.96 -18.75 -20.53
CA ASN A 168 -3.64 -19.70 -21.40
C ASN A 168 -3.01 -19.71 -22.80
N HIS A 169 -2.59 -20.87 -23.28
CA HIS A 169 -1.98 -21.05 -24.61
C HIS A 169 -0.91 -19.98 -24.98
N GLY A 170 -0.05 -19.62 -24.02
CA GLY A 170 1.01 -18.62 -24.22
C GLY A 170 0.56 -17.16 -24.09
N THR A 171 -0.74 -16.90 -23.89
CA THR A 171 -1.24 -15.58 -23.52
C THR A 171 -1.14 -15.38 -22.01
N ILE A 172 -0.39 -14.37 -21.60
CA ILE A 172 -0.13 -14.02 -20.21
C ILE A 172 -0.71 -12.63 -19.93
N LEU A 173 -1.61 -12.51 -18.95
CA LEU A 173 -2.09 -11.24 -18.42
C LEU A 173 -1.95 -11.22 -16.89
N TYR A 174 -1.49 -10.10 -16.35
CA TYR A 174 -1.47 -9.81 -14.93
C TYR A 174 -2.43 -8.67 -14.63
N LEU A 175 -3.27 -8.87 -13.61
CA LEU A 175 -4.24 -7.90 -13.14
C LEU A 175 -3.96 -7.58 -11.67
N LEU A 176 -3.58 -6.34 -11.37
CA LEU A 176 -3.33 -5.86 -10.01
C LEU A 176 -4.53 -5.04 -9.56
N VAL A 177 -5.11 -5.40 -8.42
CA VAL A 177 -6.32 -4.77 -7.89
C VAL A 177 -6.02 -4.03 -6.59
N TYR A 178 -6.28 -2.73 -6.56
CA TYR A 178 -6.37 -1.96 -5.33
C TYR A 178 -7.74 -1.30 -5.24
N VAL A 179 -8.66 -1.94 -4.53
CA VAL A 179 -10.04 -1.44 -4.37
C VAL A 179 -10.67 -1.11 -5.74
N ASP A 180 -10.83 0.17 -6.09
CA ASP A 180 -11.40 0.65 -7.35
C ASP A 180 -10.38 0.83 -8.48
N ASP A 181 -9.09 0.96 -8.16
CA ASP A 181 -8.01 1.09 -9.14
C ASP A 181 -7.48 -0.28 -9.57
N ILE A 182 -7.35 -0.49 -10.89
CA ILE A 182 -6.85 -1.73 -11.48
C ILE A 182 -5.74 -1.42 -12.49
N ILE A 183 -4.67 -2.20 -12.48
CA ILE A 183 -3.67 -2.23 -13.55
C ILE A 183 -3.78 -3.56 -14.27
N ILE A 184 -3.82 -3.51 -15.61
CA ILE A 184 -3.66 -4.69 -16.46
C ILE A 184 -2.41 -4.56 -17.33
N THR A 185 -1.66 -5.65 -17.43
CA THR A 185 -0.50 -5.78 -18.30
C THR A 185 -0.36 -7.21 -18.79
N GLY A 186 0.40 -7.43 -19.86
CA GLY A 186 0.59 -8.75 -20.42
C GLY A 186 1.22 -8.73 -21.80
N ASN A 187 1.54 -9.92 -22.31
CA ASN A 187 2.21 -10.08 -23.60
C ASN A 187 1.28 -9.97 -24.81
N ASN A 188 -0.05 -9.98 -24.61
CA ASN A 188 -1.03 -9.94 -25.68
C ASN A 188 -2.02 -8.78 -25.44
N VAL A 189 -1.88 -7.73 -26.26
CA VAL A 189 -2.70 -6.51 -26.17
C VAL A 189 -4.16 -6.77 -26.56
N GLU A 190 -4.40 -7.63 -27.54
CA GLU A 190 -5.76 -7.97 -28.01
C GLU A 190 -6.52 -8.75 -26.94
N ALA A 191 -5.86 -9.70 -26.29
CA ALA A 191 -6.45 -10.43 -25.16
C ALA A 191 -6.75 -9.49 -23.98
N ALA A 192 -5.85 -8.56 -23.66
CA ALA A 192 -6.09 -7.55 -22.63
C ALA A 192 -7.30 -6.67 -22.98
N GLN A 193 -7.40 -6.20 -24.23
CA GLN A 193 -8.52 -5.37 -24.68
C GLN A 193 -9.85 -6.13 -24.66
N THR A 194 -9.85 -7.39 -25.09
CA THR A 194 -11.02 -8.28 -25.03
C THR A 194 -11.48 -8.48 -23.60
N PHE A 195 -10.55 -8.72 -22.68
CA PHE A 195 -10.86 -8.83 -21.26
C PHE A 195 -11.42 -7.52 -20.69
N ILE A 196 -10.83 -6.36 -21.01
CA ILE A 196 -11.32 -5.05 -20.56
C ILE A 196 -12.76 -4.83 -21.03
N GLN A 197 -13.09 -5.21 -22.27
CA GLN A 197 -14.46 -5.11 -22.78
C GLN A 197 -15.43 -5.98 -21.98
N GLN A 198 -15.09 -7.24 -21.73
CA GLN A 198 -15.90 -8.15 -20.90
C GLN A 198 -16.07 -7.64 -19.47
N LEU A 199 -14.99 -7.12 -18.87
CA LEU A 199 -15.03 -6.50 -17.55
C LEU A 199 -15.96 -5.27 -17.52
N SER A 200 -15.94 -4.44 -18.56
CA SER A 200 -16.80 -3.25 -18.69
C SER A 200 -18.28 -3.58 -18.93
N GLN A 201 -18.59 -4.75 -19.48
CA GLN A 201 -19.96 -5.23 -19.63
C GLN A 201 -20.55 -5.64 -18.27
N ARG A 202 -19.72 -6.20 -17.37
CA ARG A 202 -20.15 -6.64 -16.04
C ARG A 202 -20.11 -5.55 -14.98
N PHE A 203 -19.12 -4.66 -15.03
CA PHE A 203 -18.90 -3.61 -14.03
C PHE A 203 -18.82 -2.25 -14.70
N SER A 204 -19.34 -1.22 -14.02
CA SER A 204 -19.21 0.15 -14.50
C SER A 204 -17.75 0.60 -14.42
N LEU A 205 -17.01 0.41 -15.51
CA LEU A 205 -15.57 0.62 -15.62
C LEU A 205 -15.27 1.90 -16.41
N LYS A 206 -14.13 2.53 -16.10
CA LYS A 206 -13.46 3.52 -16.93
C LYS A 206 -12.09 3.00 -17.32
N ASP A 207 -11.82 2.97 -18.61
CA ASP A 207 -10.46 2.82 -19.12
C ASP A 207 -9.78 4.20 -19.05
N LEU A 208 -8.74 4.32 -18.22
CA LEU A 208 -7.95 5.54 -18.08
C LEU A 208 -6.78 5.59 -19.07
N GLY A 209 -6.63 4.57 -19.91
CA GLY A 209 -5.57 4.47 -20.89
C GLY A 209 -4.23 4.06 -20.26
N PRO A 210 -3.10 4.57 -20.78
CA PRO A 210 -1.79 4.27 -20.23
C PRO A 210 -1.67 4.62 -18.74
N LEU A 211 -0.92 3.80 -18.00
CA LEU A 211 -0.64 4.05 -16.59
C LEU A 211 0.13 5.38 -16.41
N THR A 212 -0.52 6.34 -15.77
CA THR A 212 0.05 7.67 -15.45
C THR A 212 0.02 7.98 -13.97
N TYR A 213 -0.87 7.34 -13.19
CA TYR A 213 -0.99 7.58 -11.77
C TYR A 213 -1.62 6.40 -11.04
N PHE A 214 -0.98 5.84 -10.01
CA PHE A 214 -1.54 4.73 -9.25
C PHE A 214 -1.17 4.83 -7.77
N LEU A 215 -2.17 4.77 -6.89
CA LEU A 215 -1.98 4.82 -5.42
C LEU A 215 -1.14 6.00 -4.94
N GLY A 216 -1.39 7.18 -5.50
CA GLY A 216 -0.64 8.37 -5.09
C GLY A 216 0.73 8.52 -5.73
N VAL A 217 1.13 7.58 -6.61
CA VAL A 217 2.39 7.57 -7.34
C VAL A 217 2.15 8.01 -8.78
N GLU A 218 2.86 9.04 -9.20
CA GLU A 218 2.94 9.53 -10.58
C GLU A 218 3.88 8.59 -11.37
N VAL A 219 3.43 8.16 -12.55
CA VAL A 219 4.16 7.23 -13.42
C VAL A 219 4.44 7.91 -14.75
N THR A 220 5.71 8.14 -15.04
CA THR A 220 6.16 8.74 -16.30
C THR A 220 6.91 7.71 -17.12
N SER A 221 6.32 7.32 -18.25
CA SER A 221 6.98 6.42 -19.21
C SER A 221 8.00 7.16 -20.07
N HIS A 222 9.12 6.53 -20.32
CA HIS A 222 10.17 7.01 -21.23
C HIS A 222 10.80 5.83 -21.99
N THR A 223 11.65 6.11 -22.97
CA THR A 223 12.24 5.07 -23.86
C THR A 223 13.02 4.00 -23.10
N ASN A 224 13.66 4.38 -22.00
CA ASN A 224 14.53 3.52 -21.21
C ASN A 224 13.83 2.86 -20.01
N GLY A 225 12.53 3.13 -19.76
CA GLY A 225 11.87 2.63 -18.56
C GLY A 225 10.66 3.43 -18.08
N LEU A 226 10.38 3.31 -16.78
CA LEU A 226 9.39 4.11 -16.05
C LEU A 226 10.07 4.91 -14.94
N PHE A 227 9.55 6.10 -14.69
CA PHE A 227 9.90 6.89 -13.51
C PHE A 227 8.69 6.99 -12.58
N LEU A 228 8.86 6.58 -11.32
CA LEU A 228 7.85 6.58 -10.28
C LEU A 228 8.15 7.70 -9.29
N SER A 229 7.24 8.65 -9.10
CA SER A 229 7.43 9.77 -8.19
C SER A 229 6.19 10.09 -7.36
N GLN A 230 6.37 10.85 -6.29
CA GLN A 230 5.29 11.40 -5.49
C GLN A 230 5.43 12.92 -5.41
N ARG A 231 5.90 13.56 -6.50
CA ARG A 231 6.25 14.98 -6.54
C ARG A 231 5.07 15.85 -6.11
N LYS A 232 3.88 15.61 -6.68
CA LYS A 232 2.67 16.36 -6.31
C LYS A 232 2.32 16.20 -4.83
N TYR A 233 2.39 14.97 -4.30
CA TYR A 233 2.08 14.70 -2.90
C TYR A 233 3.08 15.40 -1.95
N ILE A 234 4.38 15.42 -2.30
CA ILE A 234 5.40 16.18 -1.56
C ILE A 234 5.07 17.67 -1.60
N ALA A 235 4.74 18.22 -2.76
CA ALA A 235 4.40 19.65 -2.91
C ALA A 235 3.17 20.03 -2.05
N ASP A 236 2.11 19.21 -2.07
CA ASP A 236 0.92 19.39 -1.26
C ASP A 236 1.22 19.28 0.25
N LEU A 237 2.14 18.39 0.65
CA LEU A 237 2.60 18.28 2.04
C LEU A 237 3.40 19.51 2.48
N LEU A 238 4.32 20.01 1.65
CA LEU A 238 5.08 21.22 1.93
C LEU A 238 4.17 22.45 2.04
N ASN A 239 3.17 22.56 1.16
CA ASN A 239 2.19 23.65 1.23
C ASN A 239 1.36 23.61 2.52
N ARG A 240 0.83 22.43 2.89
CA ARG A 240 0.05 22.26 4.13
C ARG A 240 0.86 22.50 5.41
N THR A 241 2.18 22.35 5.35
CA THR A 241 3.09 22.55 6.49
C THR A 241 3.77 23.93 6.45
N HIS A 242 3.44 24.78 5.48
CA HIS A 242 4.07 26.09 5.25
C HIS A 242 5.60 26.01 5.05
N MET A 243 6.08 24.97 4.35
CA MET A 243 7.49 24.67 4.12
C MET A 243 7.92 24.75 2.63
N THR A 244 7.10 25.36 1.76
CA THR A 244 7.36 25.44 0.31
C THR A 244 8.62 26.22 -0.05
N GLU A 245 8.94 27.28 0.68
CA GLU A 245 10.10 28.14 0.45
C GLU A 245 11.26 27.83 1.41
N ALA A 246 11.19 26.70 2.13
CA ALA A 246 12.17 26.38 3.14
C ALA A 246 13.53 26.06 2.51
N LYS A 247 14.62 26.67 3.04
CA LYS A 247 15.98 26.42 2.55
C LYS A 247 16.29 24.91 2.54
N PRO A 248 16.63 24.28 1.40
CA PRO A 248 16.90 22.85 1.33
C PRO A 248 17.92 22.36 2.36
N ALA A 249 17.69 21.17 2.91
CA ALA A 249 18.66 20.46 3.73
C ALA A 249 19.32 19.36 2.88
N PRO A 250 20.63 19.10 3.02
CA PRO A 250 21.32 18.11 2.19
C PRO A 250 21.07 16.65 2.64
N THR A 251 20.61 16.44 3.87
CA THR A 251 20.34 15.10 4.42
C THR A 251 19.01 15.10 5.18
N PRO A 252 18.28 13.96 5.18
CA PRO A 252 16.96 13.87 5.81
C PRO A 252 17.00 13.99 7.34
N LEU A 253 18.09 13.54 7.98
CA LEU A 253 18.32 13.62 9.42
C LEU A 253 19.73 14.16 9.70
N ALA A 254 19.91 14.85 10.82
CA ALA A 254 21.22 15.26 11.31
C ALA A 254 21.90 14.09 12.05
N THR A 255 23.22 14.01 11.99
CA THR A 255 24.00 13.00 12.71
C THR A 255 24.18 13.33 14.19
N SER A 256 24.05 14.60 14.56
CA SER A 256 24.14 15.09 15.94
C SER A 256 23.24 16.32 16.14
N PRO A 257 22.63 16.51 17.32
CA PRO A 257 22.57 15.56 18.44
C PRO A 257 21.68 14.34 18.13
N ILE A 258 21.90 13.25 18.86
CA ILE A 258 21.06 12.04 18.74
C ILE A 258 19.71 12.29 19.42
N LEU A 259 18.61 12.02 18.71
CA LEU A 259 17.26 12.13 19.25
C LEU A 259 16.96 10.98 20.22
N THR A 260 16.52 11.35 21.42
CA THR A 260 16.08 10.48 22.52
C THR A 260 14.70 10.90 23.01
N LEU A 261 14.02 10.04 23.76
CA LEU A 261 12.69 10.34 24.33
C LEU A 261 12.67 11.61 25.19
N GLN A 262 13.80 11.95 25.80
CA GLN A 262 13.96 13.11 26.70
C GLN A 262 14.59 14.33 26.02
N SER A 263 14.87 14.27 24.71
CA SER A 263 15.44 15.40 23.99
C SER A 263 14.44 16.54 23.83
N GLY A 264 14.86 17.79 24.07
CA GLY A 264 14.02 18.98 23.93
C GLY A 264 12.86 19.08 24.94
N THR A 265 11.89 19.96 24.64
CA THR A 265 10.71 20.19 25.48
C THR A 265 9.47 19.51 24.89
N PRO A 266 8.64 18.79 25.68
CA PRO A 266 7.40 18.20 25.18
C PRO A 266 6.49 19.22 24.48
N LEU A 267 5.94 18.84 23.34
CA LEU A 267 4.97 19.67 22.63
C LEU A 267 3.65 19.72 23.41
N SER A 268 3.05 20.91 23.50
CA SER A 268 1.73 21.09 24.11
C SER A 268 0.62 20.39 23.32
N ASP A 269 0.71 20.40 21.98
CA ASP A 269 -0.18 19.65 21.09
C ASP A 269 0.62 18.76 20.12
N PRO A 270 0.54 17.41 20.24
CA PRO A 270 1.23 16.48 19.35
C PRO A 270 0.50 16.23 18.02
N THR A 271 -0.67 16.83 17.79
CA THR A 271 -1.55 16.53 16.64
C THR A 271 -0.86 16.82 15.31
N GLU A 272 -0.23 17.98 15.17
CA GLU A 272 0.47 18.36 13.94
C GLU A 272 1.65 17.42 13.65
N TYR A 273 2.46 17.13 14.67
CA TYR A 273 3.55 16.16 14.60
C TYR A 273 3.07 14.81 14.05
N ARG A 274 2.03 14.24 14.67
CA ARG A 274 1.47 12.94 14.28
C ARG A 274 0.93 12.96 12.86
N THR A 275 0.26 14.05 12.47
CA THR A 275 -0.31 14.22 11.13
C THR A 275 0.79 14.28 10.06
N VAL A 276 1.86 15.03 10.30
CA VAL A 276 2.98 15.17 9.36
C VAL A 276 3.78 13.88 9.28
N VAL A 277 4.14 13.25 10.39
CA VAL A 277 4.89 11.98 10.36
C VAL A 277 4.05 10.86 9.72
N GLY A 278 2.75 10.80 9.98
CA GLY A 278 1.84 9.88 9.26
C GLY A 278 1.80 10.16 7.75
N SER A 279 1.79 11.43 7.34
CA SER A 279 1.86 11.81 5.92
C SER A 279 3.20 11.41 5.29
N LEU A 280 4.31 11.52 6.01
CA LEU A 280 5.65 11.14 5.54
C LEU A 280 5.79 9.63 5.35
N GLN A 281 5.09 8.80 6.12
CA GLN A 281 5.09 7.34 5.91
C GLN A 281 4.58 6.95 4.52
N TYR A 282 3.66 7.73 3.95
CA TYR A 282 3.13 7.49 2.60
C TYR A 282 4.16 7.68 1.48
N LEU A 283 5.23 8.43 1.74
CA LEU A 283 6.33 8.62 0.79
C LEU A 283 7.22 7.38 0.65
N SER A 284 7.08 6.39 1.53
CA SER A 284 7.84 5.14 1.46
C SER A 284 7.59 4.33 0.18
N LEU A 285 6.58 4.69 -0.64
CA LEU A 285 6.31 4.04 -1.92
C LEU A 285 7.37 4.35 -2.98
N THR A 286 7.95 5.57 -2.97
CA THR A 286 8.97 6.00 -3.94
C THR A 286 10.22 6.61 -3.31
N ARG A 287 10.29 6.74 -1.98
CA ARG A 287 11.41 7.39 -1.26
C ARG A 287 12.08 6.45 -0.25
N PRO A 288 12.86 5.45 -0.70
CA PRO A 288 13.65 4.60 0.21
C PRO A 288 14.67 5.40 1.02
N ASP A 289 15.18 6.50 0.47
CA ASP A 289 16.18 7.40 1.06
C ASP A 289 15.74 8.07 2.37
N ILE A 290 14.43 8.20 2.62
CA ILE A 290 13.90 8.75 3.87
C ILE A 290 13.40 7.68 4.85
N ALA A 291 13.42 6.40 4.46
CA ALA A 291 12.76 5.32 5.21
C ALA A 291 13.27 5.23 6.66
N TYR A 292 14.58 5.35 6.87
CA TYR A 292 15.19 5.37 8.20
C TYR A 292 14.71 6.57 9.02
N THR A 293 14.78 7.77 8.45
CA THR A 293 14.39 9.01 9.15
C THR A 293 12.93 8.98 9.56
N VAL A 294 12.03 8.53 8.67
CA VAL A 294 10.60 8.39 8.97
C VAL A 294 10.38 7.33 10.05
N ASN A 295 11.09 6.20 10.01
CA ASN A 295 11.02 5.18 11.06
C ASN A 295 11.44 5.77 12.41
N LYS A 296 12.57 6.47 12.47
CA LYS A 296 13.11 7.08 13.69
C LYS A 296 12.14 8.11 14.28
N LEU A 297 11.60 9.01 13.46
CA LEU A 297 10.63 10.02 13.91
C LEU A 297 9.32 9.36 14.38
N SER A 298 8.88 8.28 13.75
CA SER A 298 7.67 7.55 14.19
C SER A 298 7.79 6.97 15.60
N GLN A 299 8.99 6.83 16.16
CA GLN A 299 9.20 6.32 17.53
C GLN A 299 8.76 7.32 18.61
N PHE A 300 8.61 8.61 18.27
CA PHE A 300 8.29 9.68 19.22
C PHE A 300 6.81 10.11 19.18
N MET A 301 5.95 9.37 18.48
CA MET A 301 4.53 9.73 18.27
C MET A 301 3.73 9.87 19.57
N HIS A 302 4.12 9.15 20.63
CA HIS A 302 3.42 9.20 21.92
C HIS A 302 3.56 10.57 22.58
N GLN A 303 4.79 11.04 22.75
CA GLN A 303 5.13 12.32 23.37
C GLN A 303 6.26 13.02 22.58
N PRO A 304 5.95 13.67 21.45
CA PRO A 304 6.94 14.41 20.67
C PRO A 304 7.41 15.67 21.41
N THR A 305 8.59 16.16 21.04
CA THR A 305 9.24 17.32 21.66
C THR A 305 9.65 18.36 20.61
N SER A 306 10.13 19.52 21.04
CA SER A 306 10.69 20.57 20.18
C SER A 306 11.78 20.04 19.23
N ASP A 307 12.65 19.17 19.72
CA ASP A 307 13.78 18.64 18.97
C ASP A 307 13.30 17.63 17.92
N HIS A 308 12.33 16.79 18.29
CA HIS A 308 11.65 15.90 17.34
C HIS A 308 10.96 16.69 16.23
N TRP A 309 10.32 17.82 16.57
CA TRP A 309 9.66 18.67 15.58
C TRP A 309 10.66 19.37 14.65
N ASN A 310 11.78 19.84 15.18
CA ASN A 310 12.86 20.40 14.38
C ASN A 310 13.44 19.36 13.41
N ALA A 311 13.53 18.09 13.82
CA ALA A 311 13.94 17.00 12.95
C ALA A 311 12.90 16.70 11.85
N VAL A 312 11.59 16.75 12.14
CA VAL A 312 10.53 16.68 11.11
C VAL A 312 10.67 17.84 10.12
N LYS A 313 10.86 19.08 10.59
CA LYS A 313 11.08 20.24 9.72
C LYS A 313 12.33 20.09 8.87
N ARG A 314 13.42 19.50 9.38
CA ARG A 314 14.60 19.16 8.59
C ARG A 314 14.27 18.19 7.46
N LEU A 315 13.50 17.14 7.73
CA LEU A 315 13.08 16.19 6.71
C LEU A 315 12.21 16.87 5.63
N LEU A 316 11.29 17.76 6.02
CA LEU A 316 10.52 18.56 5.05
C LEU A 316 11.43 19.46 4.19
N ARG A 317 12.45 20.09 4.78
CA ARG A 317 13.47 20.86 4.03
C ARG A 317 14.27 19.98 3.06
N TYR A 318 14.59 18.76 3.45
CA TYR A 318 15.24 17.80 2.55
C TYR A 318 14.34 17.45 1.37
N LEU A 319 13.04 17.20 1.62
CA LEU A 319 12.05 16.96 0.57
C LEU A 319 11.89 18.17 -0.37
N CYS A 320 11.96 19.39 0.15
CA CYS A 320 11.95 20.62 -0.67
C CYS A 320 13.11 20.65 -1.68
N GLY A 321 14.30 20.20 -1.28
CA GLY A 321 15.46 20.09 -2.18
C GLY A 321 15.45 18.87 -3.11
N THR A 322 14.56 17.92 -2.88
CA THR A 322 14.54 16.60 -3.53
C THR A 322 13.15 16.25 -4.07
N LEU A 323 12.39 17.27 -4.49
CA LEU A 323 11.04 17.16 -5.05
C LEU A 323 10.98 16.20 -6.25
N ASP A 324 12.05 16.20 -7.04
CA ASP A 324 12.19 15.41 -8.27
C ASP A 324 12.82 14.04 -8.06
N HIS A 325 13.08 13.64 -6.82
CA HIS A 325 13.57 12.28 -6.54
C HIS A 325 12.43 11.26 -6.64
N GLY A 326 12.75 10.10 -7.20
CA GLY A 326 11.83 8.98 -7.39
C GLY A 326 12.59 7.71 -7.73
N ILE A 327 11.86 6.69 -8.21
CA ILE A 327 12.41 5.40 -8.60
C ILE A 327 12.36 5.25 -10.11
N THR A 328 13.50 4.95 -10.72
CA THR A 328 13.58 4.57 -12.13
C THR A 328 13.56 3.05 -12.25
N LEU A 329 12.59 2.52 -13.01
CA LEU A 329 12.54 1.13 -13.43
C LEU A 329 13.09 1.04 -14.85
N HIS A 330 14.28 0.48 -15.00
CA HIS A 330 14.97 0.30 -16.27
C HIS A 330 14.39 -0.85 -17.08
N ARG A 331 14.22 -0.62 -18.39
CA ARG A 331 13.87 -1.65 -19.38
C ARG A 331 14.97 -2.69 -19.49
N THR A 332 16.19 -2.26 -19.75
CA THR A 332 17.36 -3.13 -19.85
C THR A 332 17.91 -3.42 -18.45
N SER A 333 17.51 -4.55 -17.89
CA SER A 333 17.87 -4.99 -16.55
C SER A 333 18.07 -6.51 -16.57
N PRO A 334 19.16 -7.04 -15.98
CA PRO A 334 19.32 -8.48 -15.89
C PRO A 334 18.24 -9.07 -14.98
N LEU A 335 17.76 -10.28 -15.32
CA LEU A 335 16.84 -11.00 -14.45
C LEU A 335 17.62 -11.64 -13.30
N ALA A 336 18.05 -10.84 -12.33
CA ALA A 336 18.84 -11.29 -11.18
C ALA A 336 18.29 -10.66 -9.89
N LEU A 337 17.84 -11.50 -8.95
CA LEU A 337 17.32 -11.02 -7.67
C LEU A 337 18.46 -10.88 -6.67
N HIS A 338 18.64 -9.70 -6.08
CA HIS A 338 19.65 -9.52 -5.04
C HIS A 338 19.24 -8.44 -4.04
N ALA A 339 19.88 -8.43 -2.88
CA ALA A 339 19.58 -7.49 -1.81
C ALA A 339 20.82 -7.01 -1.09
N PHE A 340 20.74 -5.80 -0.57
CA PHE A 340 21.66 -5.27 0.43
C PHE A 340 20.96 -5.27 1.78
N SER A 341 21.60 -5.82 2.80
CA SER A 341 21.09 -5.90 4.16
C SER A 341 22.11 -5.31 5.12
N ASP A 342 21.65 -4.51 6.06
CA ASP A 342 22.50 -3.80 7.03
C ASP A 342 21.74 -3.58 8.35
N SER A 343 22.47 -3.37 9.44
CA SER A 343 21.90 -2.96 10.72
C SER A 343 22.82 -2.07 11.54
N ASP A 344 22.25 -1.11 12.25
CA ASP A 344 23.01 -0.47 13.33
C ASP A 344 23.19 -1.46 14.52
N TRP A 345 24.12 -1.15 15.42
CA TRP A 345 24.22 -1.84 16.71
C TRP A 345 23.95 -0.88 17.86
N ALA A 346 22.87 -1.14 18.59
CA ALA A 346 22.44 -0.33 19.73
C ALA A 346 22.34 1.18 19.38
N GLY A 347 21.82 1.46 18.18
CA GLY A 347 21.64 2.82 17.66
C GLY A 347 20.57 3.61 18.42
N ASN A 348 19.54 2.94 18.96
CA ASN A 348 18.59 3.59 19.86
C ASN A 348 19.22 3.77 21.25
N LYS A 349 19.39 5.03 21.70
CA LYS A 349 19.99 5.33 23.01
C LYS A 349 19.01 5.25 24.19
N ASP A 350 17.71 5.12 23.93
CA ASP A 350 16.69 4.94 24.96
C ASP A 350 16.60 3.48 25.43
N ASP A 351 16.73 2.51 24.51
CA ASP A 351 16.55 1.08 24.82
C ASP A 351 17.62 0.14 24.24
N PHE A 352 18.66 0.67 23.61
CA PHE A 352 19.77 -0.07 23.00
C PHE A 352 19.35 -1.09 21.93
N THR A 353 18.15 -0.96 21.39
CA THR A 353 17.74 -1.78 20.24
C THR A 353 18.36 -1.26 18.95
N SER A 354 18.56 -2.21 18.03
CA SER A 354 19.12 -1.93 16.71
C SER A 354 18.06 -1.54 15.69
N THR A 355 18.45 -0.92 14.59
CA THR A 355 17.61 -0.71 13.39
C THR A 355 18.14 -1.58 12.26
N SER A 356 17.29 -2.45 11.71
CA SER A 356 17.58 -3.25 10.52
C SER A 356 17.04 -2.56 9.28
N ALA A 357 17.79 -2.63 8.19
CA ALA A 357 17.37 -2.13 6.90
C ALA A 357 17.76 -3.09 5.76
N TYR A 358 16.97 -3.05 4.69
CA TYR A 358 17.30 -3.73 3.45
C TYR A 358 16.76 -2.98 2.25
N ILE A 359 17.35 -3.28 1.09
CA ILE A 359 16.80 -2.95 -0.22
C ILE A 359 17.01 -4.14 -1.17
N ILE A 360 15.98 -4.51 -1.90
CA ILE A 360 15.94 -5.65 -2.82
C ILE A 360 15.73 -5.14 -4.24
N TYR A 361 16.53 -5.66 -5.15
CA TYR A 361 16.56 -5.32 -6.56
C TYR A 361 16.24 -6.52 -7.44
N LEU A 362 15.48 -6.28 -8.51
CA LEU A 362 15.41 -7.16 -9.68
C LEU A 362 16.28 -6.56 -10.79
N GLY A 363 17.50 -7.06 -10.92
CA GLY A 363 18.56 -6.46 -11.71
C GLY A 363 18.85 -5.04 -11.22
N HIS A 364 18.69 -4.04 -12.07
CA HIS A 364 18.89 -2.63 -11.70
C HIS A 364 17.69 -2.00 -10.97
N ASN A 365 16.55 -2.68 -10.88
CA ASN A 365 15.29 -2.07 -10.45
C ASN A 365 14.99 -2.35 -8.97
N PRO A 366 14.92 -1.33 -8.08
CA PRO A 366 14.56 -1.55 -6.68
C PRO A 366 13.06 -1.86 -6.55
N ILE A 367 12.74 -3.00 -5.94
CA ILE A 367 11.37 -3.52 -5.84
C ILE A 367 10.84 -3.59 -4.40
N SER A 368 11.71 -3.76 -3.40
CA SER A 368 11.33 -3.80 -1.98
C SER A 368 12.39 -3.12 -1.11
N TRP A 369 11.98 -2.50 -0.02
CA TRP A 369 12.90 -1.91 0.96
C TRP A 369 12.22 -1.78 2.32
N SER A 370 13.05 -1.72 3.36
CA SER A 370 12.59 -1.48 4.73
C SER A 370 13.65 -0.82 5.58
N SER A 371 13.20 -0.06 6.58
CA SER A 371 14.02 0.34 7.73
C SER A 371 13.16 0.25 8.97
N LYS A 372 13.53 -0.64 9.90
CA LYS A 372 12.73 -1.02 11.06
C LYS A 372 13.59 -1.26 12.29
N LYS A 373 13.17 -0.67 13.40
CA LYS A 373 13.66 -0.99 14.74
C LYS A 373 13.46 -2.48 15.04
N GLN A 374 14.51 -3.16 15.47
CA GLN A 374 14.47 -4.54 15.93
C GLN A 374 13.65 -4.65 17.21
N ARG A 375 12.89 -5.74 17.34
CA ARG A 375 12.00 -5.96 18.50
C ARG A 375 12.75 -6.24 19.81
N THR A 376 13.99 -6.68 19.74
CA THR A 376 14.77 -7.08 20.92
C THR A 376 16.23 -6.64 20.77
N VAL A 377 16.89 -6.40 21.91
CA VAL A 377 18.29 -5.97 21.94
C VAL A 377 19.23 -7.05 21.40
N ALA A 378 20.12 -6.64 20.49
CA ALA A 378 21.23 -7.46 20.01
C ALA A 378 22.43 -7.30 20.93
N ARG A 379 23.01 -8.42 21.39
CA ARG A 379 24.16 -8.43 22.31
C ARG A 379 25.52 -8.27 21.59
N SER A 380 25.52 -8.22 20.27
CA SER A 380 26.69 -7.98 19.42
C SER A 380 26.23 -7.43 18.08
N SER A 381 27.14 -6.74 17.37
CA SER A 381 26.89 -6.26 16.00
C SER A 381 26.55 -7.41 15.06
N THR A 382 27.33 -8.50 15.09
CA THR A 382 27.05 -9.71 14.31
C THR A 382 25.63 -10.25 14.52
N LYS A 383 25.10 -10.20 15.74
CA LYS A 383 23.71 -10.64 16.00
C LYS A 383 22.68 -9.68 15.41
N ALA A 384 22.92 -8.37 15.49
CA ALA A 384 22.04 -7.38 14.87
C ALA A 384 21.96 -7.60 13.36
N GLU A 385 23.13 -7.80 12.74
CA GLU A 385 23.29 -8.04 11.30
C GLU A 385 22.60 -9.32 10.86
N TYR A 386 22.85 -10.41 11.58
CA TYR A 386 22.26 -11.71 11.27
C TYR A 386 20.71 -11.67 11.25
N ARG A 387 20.10 -10.90 12.16
CA ARG A 387 18.64 -10.68 12.16
C ARG A 387 18.16 -9.84 10.98
N SER A 388 18.98 -8.88 10.55
CA SER A 388 18.74 -8.10 9.35
C SER A 388 18.72 -9.02 8.12
N VAL A 389 19.76 -9.85 7.97
CA VAL A 389 19.87 -10.85 6.91
C VAL A 389 18.68 -11.83 6.94
N ALA A 390 18.24 -12.28 8.12
CA ALA A 390 17.10 -13.19 8.25
C ALA A 390 15.80 -12.55 7.74
N SER A 391 15.58 -11.29 8.09
CA SER A 391 14.41 -10.53 7.63
C SER A 391 14.46 -10.30 6.12
N THR A 392 15.64 -9.99 5.58
CA THR A 392 15.88 -9.82 4.13
C THR A 392 15.64 -11.11 3.37
N ALA A 393 16.13 -12.25 3.87
CA ALA A 393 15.94 -13.57 3.29
C ALA A 393 14.45 -13.97 3.25
N ALA A 394 13.69 -13.64 4.29
CA ALA A 394 12.24 -13.89 4.31
C ALA A 394 11.50 -13.11 3.21
N GLU A 395 11.85 -11.84 3.00
CA GLU A 395 11.27 -11.02 1.94
C GLU A 395 11.68 -11.53 0.55
N ILE A 396 12.95 -11.91 0.35
CA ILE A 396 13.42 -12.53 -0.91
C ILE A 396 12.65 -13.81 -1.20
N ARG A 397 12.49 -14.69 -0.21
CA ARG A 397 11.75 -15.95 -0.39
C ARG A 397 10.30 -15.70 -0.81
N TRP A 398 9.65 -14.71 -0.21
CA TRP A 398 8.31 -14.30 -0.63
C TRP A 398 8.29 -13.76 -2.08
N ILE A 399 9.28 -12.95 -2.48
CA ILE A 399 9.44 -12.49 -3.86
C ILE A 399 9.69 -13.65 -4.83
N CYS A 400 10.50 -14.64 -4.47
CA CYS A 400 10.73 -15.84 -5.28
C CYS A 400 9.44 -16.65 -5.49
N SER A 401 8.61 -16.80 -4.45
CA SER A 401 7.29 -17.42 -4.56
C SER A 401 6.42 -16.66 -5.56
N LEU A 402 6.38 -15.33 -5.46
CA LEU A 402 5.62 -14.47 -6.36
C LEU A 402 6.14 -14.55 -7.81
N LEU A 403 7.45 -14.53 -8.03
CA LEU A 403 8.06 -14.71 -9.35
C LEU A 403 7.70 -16.07 -9.97
N THR A 404 7.70 -17.12 -9.15
CA THR A 404 7.32 -18.47 -9.59
C THR A 404 5.86 -18.51 -10.06
N GLU A 405 4.95 -17.90 -9.30
CA GLU A 405 3.54 -17.77 -9.69
C GLU A 405 3.37 -16.94 -10.98
N LEU A 406 4.20 -15.92 -11.18
CA LEU A 406 4.28 -15.12 -12.40
C LEU A 406 4.99 -15.84 -13.57
N GLY A 407 5.34 -17.13 -13.42
CA GLY A 407 6.01 -17.91 -14.48
C GLY A 407 7.44 -17.43 -14.79
N VAL A 408 8.08 -16.68 -13.89
CA VAL A 408 9.43 -16.16 -14.07
C VAL A 408 10.43 -17.05 -13.35
N THR A 409 11.32 -17.67 -14.12
CA THR A 409 12.43 -18.48 -13.58
C THR A 409 13.69 -17.63 -13.49
N LEU A 410 14.25 -17.52 -12.27
CA LEU A 410 15.52 -16.82 -12.08
C LEU A 410 16.67 -17.70 -12.62
N PRO A 411 17.57 -17.13 -13.46
CA PRO A 411 18.72 -17.86 -14.01
C PRO A 411 19.81 -18.12 -12.95
N GLN A 412 19.82 -17.36 -11.87
CA GLN A 412 20.81 -17.44 -10.79
C GLN A 412 20.08 -17.42 -9.44
N GLN A 413 20.71 -18.04 -8.45
CA GLN A 413 20.23 -17.98 -7.07
C GLN A 413 20.27 -16.54 -6.55
N PRO A 414 19.27 -16.11 -5.76
CA PRO A 414 19.28 -14.78 -5.18
C PRO A 414 20.49 -14.55 -4.27
N ALA A 415 21.06 -13.35 -4.30
CA ALA A 415 22.19 -12.97 -3.45
C ALA A 415 21.78 -11.97 -2.36
N ILE A 416 22.31 -12.14 -1.14
CA ILE A 416 22.23 -11.14 -0.07
C ILE A 416 23.63 -10.64 0.24
N TYR A 417 23.86 -9.35 0.07
CA TYR A 417 25.09 -8.67 0.43
C TYR A 417 24.96 -8.11 1.86
N CYS A 418 25.89 -8.53 2.73
CA CYS A 418 26.07 -8.06 4.10
C CYS A 418 27.56 -7.81 4.31
N ASP A 419 27.90 -6.67 4.92
CA ASP A 419 29.30 -6.26 5.14
C ASP A 419 29.90 -6.88 6.42
N ASN A 420 29.08 -7.48 7.28
CA ASN A 420 29.53 -8.10 8.52
C ASN A 420 30.03 -9.52 8.30
N VAL A 421 31.35 -9.68 8.25
CA VAL A 421 32.05 -10.96 8.11
C VAL A 421 31.57 -12.00 9.14
N GLY A 422 31.29 -11.58 10.37
CA GLY A 422 30.77 -12.48 11.41
C GLY A 422 29.40 -13.06 11.08
N ALA A 423 28.49 -12.23 10.53
CA ALA A 423 27.16 -12.67 10.11
C ALA A 423 27.26 -13.59 8.89
N THR A 424 28.10 -13.24 7.91
CA THR A 424 28.36 -14.07 6.72
C THR A 424 28.91 -15.45 7.10
N ASN A 425 29.90 -15.49 7.99
CA ASN A 425 30.47 -16.74 8.46
C ASN A 425 29.44 -17.60 9.21
N LEU A 426 28.51 -16.99 9.94
CA LEU A 426 27.43 -17.73 10.62
C LEU A 426 26.41 -18.30 9.65
N CYS A 427 26.16 -17.64 8.52
CA CYS A 427 25.30 -18.17 7.46
C CYS A 427 25.95 -19.41 6.81
N SER A 428 27.27 -19.40 6.60
CA SER A 428 27.98 -20.49 5.91
C SER A 428 28.38 -21.67 6.81
N ASN A 429 28.53 -21.47 8.13
CA ASN A 429 29.05 -22.50 9.04
C ASN A 429 27.93 -23.23 9.82
N PRO A 430 27.86 -24.58 9.74
CA PRO A 430 26.80 -25.37 10.40
C PRO A 430 27.02 -25.59 11.91
N VAL A 431 28.12 -25.10 12.49
CA VAL A 431 28.47 -25.33 13.91
C VAL A 431 27.74 -24.33 14.81
N PHE A 432 26.71 -24.81 15.52
CA PHE A 432 25.93 -24.01 16.46
C PHE A 432 26.67 -23.82 17.79
N HIS A 433 27.11 -22.59 18.09
CA HIS A 433 27.71 -22.27 19.39
C HIS A 433 26.65 -21.98 20.47
N SER A 434 26.86 -22.52 21.67
CA SER A 434 25.94 -22.46 22.83
C SER A 434 25.49 -21.06 23.29
N ARG A 435 26.19 -20.00 22.87
CA ARG A 435 25.89 -18.60 23.23
C ARG A 435 24.76 -17.94 22.41
N MET A 436 24.20 -18.63 21.40
CA MET A 436 23.23 -18.06 20.43
C MET A 436 21.83 -18.71 20.43
N LYS A 437 21.46 -19.43 21.50
CA LYS A 437 20.13 -20.09 21.65
C LYS A 437 18.92 -19.20 21.33
N HIS A 438 19.02 -17.88 21.53
CA HIS A 438 17.96 -16.91 21.33
C HIS A 438 17.84 -16.36 19.90
N VAL A 439 18.68 -16.83 18.97
CA VAL A 439 18.61 -16.54 17.51
C VAL A 439 18.43 -17.86 16.74
N ALA A 440 18.16 -18.97 17.42
CA ALA A 440 18.12 -20.29 16.83
C ALA A 440 17.10 -20.40 15.68
N LEU A 441 15.93 -19.75 15.79
CA LEU A 441 14.92 -19.76 14.73
C LEU A 441 15.39 -19.03 13.47
N ASP A 442 15.95 -17.82 13.62
CA ASP A 442 16.54 -17.08 12.50
C ASP A 442 17.72 -17.87 11.90
N TYR A 443 18.48 -18.56 12.75
CA TYR A 443 19.61 -19.40 12.36
C TYR A 443 19.20 -20.59 11.51
N HIS A 444 18.19 -21.34 11.97
CA HIS A 444 17.61 -22.44 11.20
C HIS A 444 16.98 -21.93 9.89
N PHE A 445 16.25 -20.82 9.95
CA PHE A 445 15.61 -20.24 8.77
C PHE A 445 16.62 -19.87 7.68
N ILE A 446 17.67 -19.08 7.99
CA ILE A 446 18.67 -18.68 7.00
C ILE A 446 19.43 -19.89 6.48
N ARG A 447 19.80 -20.85 7.33
CA ARG A 447 20.53 -22.05 6.91
C ARG A 447 19.79 -22.86 5.84
N GLU A 448 18.47 -22.96 5.93
CA GLU A 448 17.67 -23.62 4.90
C GLU A 448 17.60 -22.85 3.58
N GLN A 449 18.13 -21.62 3.51
CA GLN A 449 18.15 -20.76 2.32
C GLN A 449 19.54 -20.63 1.68
N VAL A 450 20.61 -21.14 2.31
CA VAL A 450 22.00 -21.06 1.82
C VAL A 450 22.41 -22.34 1.11
#